data_AF-A0A2N7ZBA5-F1
#
_entry.id   AF-A0A2N7ZBA5-F1
#
_cell.length_a   1.000
_cell.length_b   1.000
_cell.length_c   1.000
_cell.angle_alpha   90.00
_cell.angle_beta   90.00
_cell.angle_gamma   90.00
#
_symmetry.space_group_name_H-M   'P 1'
#
loop_
_entity.id
_entity.type
_entity.pdbx_description
1 polymer ?
#
loop_
_entity_poly.entity_id
_entity_poly.type
_entity_poly.pdbx_seq_one_letter_code
_entity_poly.pdbx_strand_id
1 'polypeptide(L)'
;MRFTLQLHDYQSAKKIFDELARSKDIGVKQQSDIYDLNDFGGGFGMYNTLHFSFKPDSRDGSFSLALQMRISDFHREFQQKLDEAGIRNYAPSE
;
A
#
# COMPACT_ATOMS: atom_id res chain seq x y z
N MET A 1 -6.74 2.02 2.26
CA MET A 1 -6.08 1.71 0.99
C MET A 1 -5.63 0.26 1.02
N ARG A 2 -5.84 -0.49 -0.07
CA ARG A 2 -5.62 -1.94 -0.11
C ARG A 2 -4.85 -2.33 -1.37
N PHE A 3 -3.81 -3.15 -1.20
CA PHE A 3 -3.07 -3.76 -2.31
C PHE A 3 -3.06 -5.26 -2.10
N THR A 4 -3.62 -6.01 -3.04
CA THR A 4 -3.61 -7.47 -2.99
C THR A 4 -2.47 -7.98 -3.85
N LEU A 5 -1.58 -8.76 -3.27
CA LEU A 5 -0.30 -9.13 -3.87
C LEU A 5 -0.13 -10.64 -3.76
N GLN A 6 0.64 -11.25 -4.66
CA GLN A 6 1.05 -12.64 -4.42
C GLN A 6 1.93 -12.73 -3.17
N LEU A 7 1.84 -13.84 -2.45
CA LEU A 7 2.56 -14.02 -1.19
C LEU A 7 4.08 -13.83 -1.35
N HIS A 8 4.66 -14.29 -2.45
CA HIS A 8 6.10 -14.18 -2.70
C HIS A 8 6.55 -12.73 -2.95
N ASP A 9 5.66 -11.86 -3.44
CA ASP A 9 5.95 -10.45 -3.68
C ASP A 9 5.68 -9.57 -2.45
N TYR A 10 4.87 -10.05 -1.50
CA TYR A 10 4.37 -9.27 -0.37
C TYR A 10 5.48 -8.57 0.42
N GLN A 11 6.59 -9.27 0.72
CA GLN A 11 7.69 -8.69 1.49
C GLN A 11 8.39 -7.56 0.73
N SER A 12 8.60 -7.72 -0.58
CA SER A 12 9.18 -6.70 -1.45
C SER A 12 8.27 -5.48 -1.55
N ALA A 13 6.98 -5.70 -1.77
CA ALA A 13 5.98 -4.63 -1.83
C ALA A 13 5.87 -3.87 -0.50
N LYS A 14 5.88 -4.58 0.65
CA LYS A 14 5.87 -3.96 1.97
C LYS A 14 7.11 -3.09 2.19
N LYS A 15 8.28 -3.55 1.77
CA LYS A 15 9.52 -2.76 1.84
C LYS A 15 9.42 -1.49 1.00
N ILE A 16 8.96 -1.59 -0.26
CA ILE A 16 8.74 -0.44 -1.15
C ILE A 16 7.76 0.56 -0.51
N PHE A 17 6.66 0.06 0.06
CA PHE A 17 5.67 0.87 0.75
C PHE A 17 6.27 1.64 1.92
N ASP A 18 6.99 0.94 2.82
CA ASP A 18 7.60 1.52 4.01
C ASP A 18 8.68 2.56 3.65
N GLU A 19 9.46 2.30 2.60
CA GLU A 19 10.47 3.24 2.08
C GLU A 19 9.83 4.50 1.48
N LEU A 20 8.75 4.37 0.71
CA LEU A 20 8.02 5.49 0.15
C LEU A 20 7.33 6.34 1.23
N ALA A 21 6.74 5.69 2.24
CA ALA A 21 6.12 6.39 3.36
C ALA A 21 7.15 7.21 4.14
N ARG A 22 8.34 6.63 4.35
CA ARG A 22 9.45 7.32 5.01
C ARG A 22 9.99 8.49 4.19
N SER A 23 10.19 8.31 2.88
CA SER A 23 10.77 9.37 2.02
C SER A 23 9.85 10.59 1.90
N LYS A 24 8.53 10.40 2.05
CA LYS A 24 7.55 11.48 2.07
C LYS A 24 7.21 12.00 3.46
N ASP A 25 7.82 11.45 4.52
CA ASP A 25 7.49 11.79 5.90
C ASP A 25 5.98 11.62 6.20
N ILE A 26 5.45 10.46 5.80
CA ILE A 26 4.04 10.09 6.03
C ILE A 26 3.99 9.02 7.12
N GLY A 27 3.30 9.33 8.22
CA GLY A 27 2.96 8.33 9.22
C GLY A 27 1.92 7.34 8.69
N VAL A 28 2.20 6.04 8.81
CA VAL A 28 1.29 4.97 8.40
C VAL A 28 0.95 4.05 9.58
N LYS A 29 -0.23 3.46 9.55
CA LYS A 29 -0.68 2.41 10.46
C LYS A 29 -1.14 1.22 9.64
N GLN A 30 -0.47 0.08 9.82
CA GLN A 30 -0.94 -1.20 9.31
C GLN A 30 -2.19 -1.60 10.09
N GLN A 31 -3.25 -1.95 9.37
CA GLN A 31 -4.54 -2.33 9.96
C GLN A 31 -4.61 -3.84 10.17
N SER A 32 -4.24 -4.62 9.15
CA SER A 32 -4.22 -6.08 9.17
C SER A 32 -3.56 -6.60 7.90
N ASP A 33 -2.92 -7.75 7.97
CA ASP A 33 -2.62 -8.57 6.79
C ASP A 33 -3.70 -9.64 6.67
N ILE A 34 -4.22 -9.83 5.46
CA ILE A 34 -5.23 -10.86 5.17
C ILE A 34 -4.61 -11.82 4.17
N TYR A 35 -4.46 -13.08 4.58
CA TYR A 35 -3.99 -14.16 3.72
C TYR A 35 -5.18 -14.87 3.09
N ASP A 36 -5.24 -14.87 1.77
CA ASP A 36 -6.31 -15.50 1.02
C ASP A 36 -5.75 -16.45 -0.05
N LEU A 37 -6.32 -17.66 -0.13
CA LEU A 37 -6.10 -18.58 -1.23
C LEU A 37 -7.24 -18.37 -2.24
N ASN A 38 -6.95 -17.72 -3.37
CA ASN A 38 -7.96 -17.30 -4.34
C ASN A 38 -7.37 -17.27 -5.77
N ASP A 39 -8.20 -16.99 -6.77
CA ASP A 39 -7.76 -16.63 -8.12
C ASP A 39 -8.24 -15.21 -8.44
N PHE A 40 -7.33 -14.24 -8.33
CA PHE A 40 -7.60 -12.86 -8.69
C PHE A 40 -7.36 -12.56 -10.19
N GLY A 41 -7.43 -13.56 -11.07
CA GLY A 41 -7.15 -13.43 -12.50
C GLY A 41 -5.66 -13.52 -12.84
N GLY A 42 -4.87 -14.13 -11.95
CA GLY A 42 -3.46 -14.48 -12.14
C GLY A 42 -3.20 -15.98 -12.05
N GLY A 43 -4.26 -16.79 -11.91
CA GLY A 43 -4.19 -18.18 -11.52
C GLY A 43 -4.43 -18.36 -10.02
N PHE A 44 -4.79 -19.58 -9.64
CA PHE A 44 -5.03 -19.91 -8.24
C PHE A 44 -3.73 -19.88 -7.43
N GLY A 45 -3.71 -19.12 -6.35
CA GLY A 45 -2.50 -18.91 -5.56
C GLY A 45 -2.77 -18.31 -4.19
N MET A 46 -1.71 -18.17 -3.40
CA MET A 46 -1.78 -17.53 -2.09
C MET A 46 -1.44 -16.05 -2.23
N TYR A 47 -2.35 -15.21 -1.74
CA TYR A 47 -2.27 -13.77 -1.80
C TYR A 47 -2.25 -13.18 -0.40
N ASN A 48 -1.69 -11.98 -0.29
CA ASN A 48 -1.76 -11.20 0.92
C ASN A 48 -2.17 -9.77 0.59
N THR A 49 -3.13 -9.22 1.34
CA THR A 49 -3.57 -7.85 1.18
C THR A 49 -2.88 -6.94 2.18
N LEU A 50 -2.05 -6.03 1.68
CA LEU A 50 -1.47 -4.94 2.44
C LEU A 50 -2.55 -3.87 2.68
N HIS A 51 -3.06 -3.81 3.92
CA HIS A 51 -4.11 -2.87 4.34
C HIS A 51 -3.59 -1.87 5.36
N PHE A 52 -3.66 -0.58 5.00
CA PHE A 52 -3.12 0.50 5.82
C PHE A 52 -3.99 1.76 5.79
N SER A 53 -3.77 2.59 6.80
CA SER A 53 -4.28 3.95 6.89
C SER A 53 -3.15 4.93 7.18
N PHE A 54 -3.33 6.18 6.77
CA PHE A 54 -2.43 7.27 7.13
C PHE A 54 -2.72 7.77 8.55
N LYS A 55 -1.67 8.22 9.24
CA LYS A 55 -1.78 8.87 10.54
C LYS A 55 -1.87 10.38 10.33
N PRO A 56 -2.77 11.08 11.04
CA PRO A 56 -2.78 12.54 11.05
C PRO A 56 -1.48 13.08 11.66
N ASP A 57 -1.03 14.24 11.19
CA ASP A 57 0.15 14.96 11.65
C ASP A 57 -0.19 16.13 12.61
N SER A 58 -1.43 16.61 12.60
CA SER A 58 -1.87 17.67 13.50
C SER A 58 -2.21 17.12 14.90
N ARG A 59 -1.98 17.95 15.93
CA ARG A 59 -2.26 17.60 17.35
C ARG A 59 -3.72 17.32 17.65
N ASP A 60 -4.63 17.90 16.88
CA ASP A 60 -6.09 17.70 16.99
C ASP A 60 -6.57 16.42 16.30
N GLY A 61 -5.66 15.64 15.71
CA GLY A 61 -5.98 14.43 14.96
C GLY A 61 -6.44 14.67 13.53
N SER A 62 -6.30 15.90 13.01
CA SER A 62 -6.57 16.22 11.60
C SER A 62 -5.35 16.00 10.70
N PHE A 63 -5.62 15.91 9.39
CA PHE A 63 -4.58 15.90 8.37
C PHE A 63 -4.29 17.33 7.92
N SER A 64 -3.06 17.81 8.05
CA SER A 64 -2.66 19.09 7.48
C SER A 64 -2.80 19.09 5.96
N LEU A 65 -2.98 20.26 5.34
CA LEU A 65 -3.05 20.37 3.88
C LEU A 65 -1.79 19.79 3.20
N ALA A 66 -0.62 20.02 3.78
CA ALA A 66 0.65 19.48 3.28
C ALA A 66 0.68 17.95 3.34
N LEU A 67 0.15 17.34 4.41
CA LEU A 67 0.03 15.88 4.49
C LEU A 67 -0.99 15.34 3.48
N GLN A 68 -2.13 16.01 3.29
CA GLN A 68 -3.13 15.61 2.30
C GLN A 68 -2.57 15.58 0.87
N MET A 69 -1.77 16.58 0.48
CA MET A 69 -1.10 16.60 -0.82
C MET A 69 -0.15 15.41 -1.00
N ARG A 70 0.68 15.13 0.02
CA ARG A 70 1.60 13.98 0.02
C ARG A 70 0.88 12.64 -0.07
N ILE A 71 -0.26 12.51 0.62
CA ILE A 71 -1.13 11.33 0.58
C ILE A 71 -1.77 11.16 -0.81
N SER A 72 -2.24 12.25 -1.41
CA SER A 72 -2.90 12.23 -2.73
C SER A 72 -1.99 11.63 -3.81
N ASP A 73 -0.69 11.92 -3.77
CA ASP A 73 0.28 11.37 -4.71
C ASP A 73 0.78 9.96 -4.34
N PHE A 74 0.62 9.58 -3.06
CA PHE A 74 1.18 8.34 -2.53
C PHE A 74 0.68 7.09 -3.26
N HIS A 75 -0.64 6.97 -3.50
CA HIS A 75 -1.21 5.80 -4.15
C HIS A 75 -0.61 5.62 -5.55
N ARG A 76 -0.64 6.68 -6.37
CA ARG A 76 -0.09 6.67 -7.74
C ARG A 76 1.38 6.28 -7.76
N GLU A 77 2.19 6.89 -6.89
CA GLU A 77 3.62 6.61 -6.82
C GLU A 77 3.92 5.19 -6.30
N PHE A 78 3.12 4.69 -5.36
CA PHE A 78 3.30 3.33 -4.89
C PHE A 78 2.96 2.33 -5.99
N GLN A 79 1.86 2.53 -6.72
CA GLN A 79 1.52 1.70 -7.88
C GLN A 79 2.63 1.71 -8.93
N GLN A 80 3.17 2.89 -9.26
CA GLN A 80 4.29 3.00 -10.19
C GLN A 80 5.53 2.21 -9.72
N LYS A 81 5.86 2.25 -8.43
CA LYS A 81 6.99 1.46 -7.89
C LYS A 81 6.75 -0.04 -7.91
N LEU A 82 5.50 -0.48 -7.74
CA LEU A 82 5.14 -1.89 -7.92
C LEU A 82 5.34 -2.31 -9.37
N ASP A 83 4.88 -1.49 -10.32
CA ASP A 83 5.04 -1.74 -11.76
C ASP A 83 6.53 -1.81 -12.15
N GLU A 84 7.35 -0.88 -11.65
CA GLU A 84 8.82 -0.87 -11.82
C GLU A 84 9.50 -2.13 -11.25
N ALA A 85 8.95 -2.69 -10.17
CA ALA A 85 9.43 -3.93 -9.55
C ALA A 85 8.85 -5.21 -10.20
N GLY A 86 7.97 -5.09 -11.18
CA GLY A 86 7.27 -6.22 -11.78
C GLY A 86 6.22 -6.86 -10.87
N ILE A 87 5.81 -6.18 -9.81
CA ILE A 87 4.85 -6.67 -8.82
C ILE A 87 3.44 -6.22 -9.23
N ARG A 88 2.53 -7.18 -9.39
CA ARG A 88 1.15 -6.90 -9.77
C ARG A 88 0.28 -6.65 -8.53
N ASN A 89 -0.48 -5.56 -8.56
CA ASN A 89 -1.61 -5.34 -7.64
C ASN A 89 -2.88 -5.99 -8.22
N TYR A 90 -3.53 -6.82 -7.42
CA TYR A 90 -4.75 -7.56 -7.76
C TYR A 90 -5.99 -7.02 -7.06
N ALA A 91 -5.85 -6.00 -6.20
CA ALA A 91 -7.02 -5.34 -5.63
C ALA A 91 -7.77 -4.62 -6.76
N PRO A 92 -9.12 -4.58 -6.74
CA PRO A 92 -9.87 -3.76 -7.67
C PRO A 92 -9.42 -2.31 -7.56
N SER A 93 -9.28 -1.63 -8.71
CA SER A 93 -8.98 -0.21 -8.75
C SER A 93 -10.06 0.56 -7.98
N GLU A 94 -9.68 1.23 -6.87
CA GLU A 94 -10.55 2.16 -6.13
C GLU A 94 -10.73 3.48 -6.89
#